data_AF-A0A2P4Y4Q7-F1
#
_entry.id   AF-A0A2P4Y4Q7-F1
#
_cell.length_a   1.000
_cell.length_b   1.000
_cell.length_c   1.000
_cell.angle_alpha   90.00
_cell.angle_beta   90.00
_cell.angle_gamma   90.00
#
_symmetry.space_group_name_H-M   'P 1'
#
loop_
_entity.id
_entity.type
_entity.pdbx_description
1 polymer ?
#
loop_
_entity_poly.entity_id
_entity_poly.type
_entity_poly.pdbx_seq_one_letter_code
_entity_poly.pdbx_strand_id
1 'polypeptide(L)'
;MGIYDVVPKALLSVFDYQELELILCGIPTIDTADWRANTHVRYIKPDENKKTKITEEEQNGVLEWFWIVVEGLAPEERAKLLQFVTGTSRVPVEGFRGLMSSSGIIHQFTIQLVPRGHEKSDLFPKAHTCFNRLDLPMYHNMVELETYLTMVSQMEVFGFGLE
;
A
#
# COMPACT_ATOMS: atom_id res chain seq x y z
N MET A 1 10.94 10.61 37.84
CA MET A 1 10.50 11.38 36.67
C MET A 1 9.81 10.44 35.72
N GLY A 2 8.49 10.51 35.68
CA GLY A 2 7.67 9.84 34.69
C GLY A 2 7.08 10.84 33.70
N ILE A 3 6.44 10.35 32.65
CA ILE A 3 5.79 11.21 31.64
C ILE A 3 4.78 12.20 32.26
N TYR A 4 4.13 11.83 33.37
CA TYR A 4 3.16 12.69 34.08
C TYR A 4 3.77 13.87 34.83
N ASP A 5 5.10 13.88 35.05
CA ASP A 5 5.81 15.04 35.60
C ASP A 5 6.05 16.14 34.55
N VAL A 6 5.90 15.79 33.25
CA VAL A 6 6.15 16.67 32.10
C VAL A 6 4.86 16.99 31.33
N VAL A 7 3.95 16.00 31.22
CA VAL A 7 2.67 16.13 30.52
C VAL A 7 1.52 15.75 31.47
N PRO A 8 0.62 16.68 31.83
CA PRO A 8 -0.51 16.40 32.69
C PRO A 8 -1.37 15.23 32.20
N LYS A 9 -1.74 14.31 33.11
CA LYS A 9 -2.58 13.15 32.80
C LYS A 9 -3.89 13.51 32.10
N ALA A 10 -4.48 14.65 32.47
CA ALA A 10 -5.73 15.15 31.88
C ALA A 10 -5.61 15.48 30.38
N LEU A 11 -4.42 15.87 29.90
CA LEU A 11 -4.17 16.12 28.47
C LEU A 11 -3.99 14.80 27.70
N LEU A 12 -3.38 13.80 28.32
CA LEU A 12 -3.19 12.48 27.71
C LEU A 12 -4.50 11.68 27.63
N SER A 13 -5.43 11.88 28.57
CA SER A 13 -6.73 11.18 28.59
C SER A 13 -7.73 11.63 27.52
N VAL A 14 -7.40 12.69 26.75
CA VAL A 14 -8.26 13.16 25.64
C VAL A 14 -8.04 12.33 24.39
N PHE A 15 -6.87 11.71 24.24
CA PHE A 15 -6.47 10.95 23.06
C PHE A 15 -6.71 9.45 23.26
N ASP A 16 -7.14 8.77 22.20
CA ASP A 16 -7.02 7.31 22.16
C ASP A 16 -5.54 6.89 21.94
N TYR A 17 -5.25 5.59 22.05
CA TYR A 17 -3.86 5.11 21.95
C TYR A 17 -3.23 5.37 20.58
N GLN A 18 -4.01 5.37 19.50
CA GLN A 18 -3.58 5.64 18.13
C GLN A 18 -3.24 7.12 17.93
N GLU A 19 -4.11 8.02 18.42
CA GLU A 19 -3.86 9.47 18.41
C GLU A 19 -2.65 9.84 19.26
N LEU A 20 -2.49 9.21 20.43
CA LEU A 20 -1.36 9.48 21.31
C LEU A 20 -0.03 9.01 20.69
N GLU A 21 -0.02 7.85 20.05
CA GLU A 21 1.14 7.37 19.29
C GLU A 21 1.49 8.33 18.15
N LEU A 22 0.49 8.81 17.41
CA LEU A 22 0.68 9.78 16.33
C LEU A 22 1.32 11.08 16.82
N ILE A 23 0.89 11.60 17.98
CA ILE A 23 1.43 12.83 18.57
C ILE A 23 2.86 12.63 19.08
N LEU A 24 3.16 11.47 19.67
CA LEU A 24 4.47 11.19 20.27
C LEU A 24 5.53 10.79 19.23
N CYS A 25 5.14 10.03 18.21
CA CYS A 25 6.06 9.48 17.22
C CYS A 25 6.01 10.22 15.87
N GLY A 26 5.00 11.06 15.64
CA GLY A 26 4.72 11.66 14.34
C GLY A 26 4.16 10.65 13.34
N ILE A 27 3.80 11.13 12.15
CA ILE A 27 3.54 10.24 11.01
C ILE A 27 4.91 9.73 10.54
N PRO A 28 5.21 8.42 10.61
CA PRO A 28 6.43 7.90 10.01
C PRO A 28 6.40 8.24 8.52
N THR A 29 7.33 9.09 8.06
CA THR A 29 7.41 9.47 6.66
C THR A 29 7.85 8.25 5.86
N ILE A 30 6.93 7.71 5.06
CA ILE A 30 7.22 6.58 4.17
C ILE A 30 8.15 7.06 3.06
N ASP A 31 9.35 6.48 3.05
CA ASP A 31 10.32 6.65 1.96
C ASP A 31 9.86 5.83 0.74
N THR A 32 9.36 6.54 -0.27
CA THR A 32 8.86 5.94 -1.51
C THR A 32 9.99 5.37 -2.37
N ALA A 33 11.21 5.90 -2.25
CA ALA A 33 12.37 5.38 -2.96
C ALA A 33 12.82 4.04 -2.36
N ASP A 34 12.87 3.93 -1.03
CA ASP A 34 13.14 2.65 -0.35
C ASP A 34 12.03 1.63 -0.63
N TRP A 35 10.76 2.06 -0.62
CA TRP A 35 9.64 1.19 -0.99
C TRP A 35 9.81 0.62 -2.40
N ARG A 36 10.07 1.49 -3.37
CA ARG A 36 10.27 1.09 -4.77
C ARG A 36 11.48 0.17 -4.93
N ALA A 37 12.59 0.47 -4.29
CA ALA A 37 13.82 -0.31 -4.39
C ALA A 37 13.67 -1.74 -3.81
N ASN A 38 12.79 -1.91 -2.82
CA ASN A 38 12.54 -3.21 -2.17
C ASN A 38 11.24 -3.89 -2.63
N THR A 39 10.67 -3.44 -3.76
CA THR A 39 9.46 -4.04 -4.34
C THR A 39 9.81 -5.16 -5.32
N HIS A 40 9.24 -6.34 -5.10
CA HIS A 40 9.27 -7.42 -6.08
C HIS A 40 8.13 -7.26 -7.10
N VAL A 41 8.44 -7.33 -8.39
CA VAL A 41 7.44 -7.21 -9.47
C VAL A 41 7.16 -8.57 -10.10
N ARG A 42 5.88 -8.90 -10.29
CA ARG A 42 5.43 -10.09 -11.03
C ARG A 42 4.65 -9.65 -12.27
N TYR A 43 5.26 -9.85 -13.43
CA TYR A 43 4.67 -9.56 -14.74
C TYR A 43 3.64 -10.61 -15.16
N ILE A 44 2.66 -10.18 -15.95
CA ILE A 44 1.75 -11.04 -16.69
C ILE A 44 2.58 -11.80 -17.71
N LYS A 45 2.54 -13.14 -17.62
CA LYS A 45 3.21 -13.99 -18.59
C LYS A 45 2.47 -13.94 -19.93
N PRO A 46 3.18 -13.94 -21.07
CA PRO A 46 2.54 -14.03 -22.38
C PRO A 46 1.76 -15.35 -22.46
N ASP A 47 0.47 -15.24 -22.79
CA ASP A 47 -0.40 -16.38 -23.04
C ASP A 47 -0.50 -16.61 -24.55
N GLU A 48 0.01 -17.76 -25.03
CA GLU A 48 0.04 -18.07 -26.46
C GLU A 48 -1.36 -18.24 -27.08
N ASN A 49 -2.39 -18.42 -26.25
CA ASN A 49 -3.76 -18.64 -26.69
C ASN A 49 -4.60 -17.36 -26.74
N LYS A 50 -4.11 -16.22 -26.22
CA LYS A 50 -4.80 -14.92 -26.27
C LYS A 50 -4.34 -14.08 -27.46
N LYS A 51 -5.32 -13.52 -28.19
CA LYS A 51 -5.08 -12.62 -29.33
C LYS A 51 -4.37 -11.32 -28.95
N THR A 52 -4.55 -10.85 -27.71
CA THR A 52 -3.93 -9.63 -27.21
C THR A 52 -2.70 -9.99 -26.39
N LYS A 53 -1.51 -9.76 -26.96
CA LYS A 53 -0.24 -9.87 -26.22
C LYS A 53 0.01 -8.56 -25.50
N ILE A 54 0.01 -8.61 -24.17
CA ILE A 54 0.45 -7.49 -23.33
C ILE A 54 1.97 -7.50 -23.34
N THR A 55 2.58 -6.42 -23.80
CA THR A 55 4.04 -6.29 -23.87
C THR A 55 4.64 -5.98 -22.50
N GLU A 56 5.95 -6.19 -22.35
CA GLU A 56 6.67 -5.78 -21.14
C GLU A 56 6.74 -4.24 -21.02
N GLU A 57 6.78 -3.52 -22.14
CA GLU A 57 6.79 -2.05 -22.17
C GLU A 57 5.49 -1.48 -21.60
N GLU A 58 4.33 -2.00 -22.03
CA GLU A 58 3.03 -1.60 -21.49
C GLU A 58 2.94 -1.87 -19.97
N GLN A 59 3.49 -3.00 -19.52
CA GLN A 59 3.53 -3.36 -18.11
C GLN A 59 4.41 -2.43 -17.30
N ASN A 60 5.60 -2.09 -17.81
CA ASN A 60 6.50 -1.13 -17.20
C ASN A 60 5.88 0.27 -17.14
N GLY A 61 5.11 0.67 -18.15
CA GLY A 61 4.37 1.94 -18.13
C GLY A 61 3.37 2.01 -16.98
N VAL A 62 2.59 0.95 -16.75
CA VAL A 62 1.64 0.88 -15.62
C VAL A 62 2.36 0.91 -14.27
N LEU A 63 3.52 0.24 -14.15
CA LEU A 63 4.34 0.27 -12.93
C LEU A 63 4.91 1.67 -12.67
N GLU A 64 5.34 2.37 -13.71
CA GLU A 64 5.83 3.74 -13.57
C GLU A 64 4.72 4.69 -13.12
N TRP A 65 3.52 4.58 -13.70
CA TRP A 65 2.34 5.33 -13.24
C TRP A 65 2.02 5.05 -11.78
N PHE A 66 2.09 3.80 -11.34
CA PHE A 66 1.89 3.45 -9.93
C PHE A 66 2.83 4.24 -9.02
N TRP A 67 4.13 4.25 -9.31
CA TRP A 67 5.11 4.95 -8.47
C TRP A 67 4.97 6.47 -8.52
N ILE A 68 4.63 7.05 -9.68
CA ILE A 68 4.33 8.48 -9.82
C ILE A 68 3.15 8.86 -8.92
N VAL A 69 2.06 8.08 -8.96
CA VAL A 69 0.88 8.33 -8.13
C VAL A 69 1.24 8.18 -6.65
N VAL A 70 1.93 7.10 -6.25
CA VAL A 70 2.35 6.88 -4.86
C VAL A 70 3.21 8.00 -4.31
N GLU A 71 4.12 8.56 -5.12
CA GLU A 71 4.94 9.71 -4.74
C GLU A 71 4.12 10.99 -4.58
N GLY A 72 3.07 11.17 -5.40
CA GLY A 72 2.14 12.30 -5.34
C GLY A 72 1.13 12.25 -4.19
N LEU A 73 0.89 11.08 -3.58
CA LEU A 73 -0.04 10.93 -2.45
C LEU A 73 0.43 11.69 -1.20
N ALA A 74 -0.53 12.21 -0.42
CA ALA A 74 -0.23 12.77 0.88
C ALA A 74 0.36 11.70 1.82
N PRO A 75 1.16 12.07 2.84
CA PRO A 75 1.76 11.11 3.77
C PRO A 75 0.74 10.16 4.42
N GLU A 76 -0.43 10.68 4.78
CA GLU A 76 -1.53 9.92 5.37
C GLU A 76 -2.13 8.91 4.37
N GLU A 77 -2.29 9.30 3.11
CA GLU A 77 -2.79 8.43 2.05
C GLU A 77 -1.79 7.32 1.71
N ARG A 78 -0.49 7.64 1.69
CA ARG A 78 0.58 6.62 1.56
C ARG A 78 0.55 5.62 2.70
N ALA A 79 0.35 6.09 3.93
CA ALA A 79 0.25 5.21 5.10
C ALA A 79 -0.97 4.29 5.01
N LYS A 80 -2.12 4.80 4.56
CA LYS A 80 -3.33 4.00 4.33
C LYS A 80 -3.15 3.00 3.20
N LEU A 81 -2.50 3.39 2.10
CA LEU A 81 -2.17 2.45 1.01
C LEU A 81 -1.24 1.34 1.51
N LEU A 82 -0.20 1.68 2.27
CA LEU A 82 0.68 0.68 2.87
C LEU A 82 -0.10 -0.28 3.77
N GLN A 83 -0.98 0.25 4.62
CA GLN A 83 -1.85 -0.55 5.48
C GLN A 83 -2.80 -1.44 4.69
N PHE A 84 -3.38 -0.94 3.60
CA PHE A 84 -4.23 -1.72 2.70
C PHE A 84 -3.50 -2.96 2.17
N VAL A 85 -2.24 -2.81 1.75
CA VAL A 85 -1.48 -3.93 1.15
C VAL A 85 -0.85 -4.86 2.19
N THR A 86 -0.46 -4.34 3.34
CA THR A 86 0.39 -5.08 4.31
C THR A 86 -0.31 -5.40 5.63
N GLY A 87 -1.48 -4.81 5.87
CA GLY A 87 -2.18 -4.86 7.15
C GLY A 87 -1.61 -3.92 8.22
N THR A 88 -0.51 -3.20 7.95
CA THR A 88 0.12 -2.27 8.88
C THR A 88 0.54 -0.98 8.19
N SER A 89 0.41 0.16 8.85
CA SER A 89 0.92 1.46 8.36
C SER A 89 2.39 1.70 8.71
N ARG A 90 3.03 0.75 9.41
CA ARG A 90 4.40 0.92 9.95
C ARG A 90 5.44 0.26 9.06
N VAL A 91 6.49 1.01 8.76
CA VAL A 91 7.71 0.49 8.14
C VAL A 91 8.67 0.03 9.25
N PRO A 92 9.25 -1.18 9.17
CA PRO A 92 10.26 -1.65 10.11
C PRO A 92 11.48 -0.72 10.17
N VAL A 93 12.24 -0.76 11.27
CA VAL A 93 13.49 0.00 11.42
C VAL A 93 14.48 -0.32 10.30
N GLU A 94 14.43 -1.55 9.78
CA GLU A 94 15.27 -1.98 8.66
C GLU A 94 14.81 -1.48 7.29
N GLY A 95 13.72 -0.70 7.19
CA GLY A 95 13.11 -0.28 5.93
C GLY A 95 12.21 -1.36 5.31
N PHE A 96 11.85 -1.17 4.03
CA PHE A 96 10.96 -2.07 3.30
C PHE A 96 11.54 -3.47 3.04
N ARG A 97 12.87 -3.64 3.12
CA ARG A 97 13.50 -4.98 3.10
C ARG A 97 13.09 -5.88 4.27
N GLY A 98 12.74 -5.27 5.41
CA GLY A 98 12.37 -5.97 6.63
C GLY A 98 10.85 -6.14 6.79
N LEU A 99 10.08 -5.75 5.77
CA LEU A 99 8.61 -5.70 5.86
C LEU A 99 8.04 -7.05 6.28
N MET A 100 7.22 -7.04 7.32
CA MET A 100 6.56 -8.24 7.84
C MET A 100 5.16 -8.35 7.25
N SER A 101 4.70 -9.56 6.98
CA SER A 101 3.29 -9.81 6.67
C SER A 101 2.44 -9.75 7.94
N SER A 102 1.12 -9.78 7.76
CA SER A 102 0.17 -9.89 8.88
C SER A 102 0.41 -11.10 9.79
N SER A 103 1.11 -12.14 9.33
CA SER A 103 1.50 -13.33 10.10
C SER A 103 2.83 -13.18 10.85
N GLY A 104 3.49 -12.02 10.78
CA GLY A 104 4.77 -11.76 11.46
C GLY A 104 6.01 -12.34 10.78
N ILE A 105 5.86 -12.85 9.55
CA ILE A 105 6.98 -13.37 8.73
C ILE A 105 7.46 -12.26 7.80
N ILE A 106 8.77 -12.14 7.61
CA ILE A 106 9.32 -11.19 6.64
C ILE A 106 8.85 -11.56 5.23
N HIS A 107 8.12 -10.64 4.60
CA HIS A 107 7.64 -10.73 3.24
C HIS A 107 7.85 -9.39 2.53
N GLN A 108 8.65 -9.41 1.47
CA GLN A 108 8.83 -8.23 0.62
C GLN A 108 7.51 -7.79 0.00
N PHE A 109 7.34 -6.47 -0.12
CA PHE A 109 6.23 -5.91 -0.86
C PHE A 109 6.28 -6.40 -2.31
N THR A 110 5.15 -6.89 -2.81
CA THR A 110 5.06 -7.46 -4.16
C THR A 110 3.97 -6.77 -4.96
N ILE A 111 4.29 -6.26 -6.15
CA ILE A 111 3.27 -5.85 -7.12
C ILE A 111 3.11 -6.99 -8.12
N GLN A 112 1.89 -7.49 -8.27
CA GLN A 112 1.54 -8.46 -9.30
C GLN A 112 0.65 -7.78 -10.34
N LEU A 113 1.16 -7.60 -11.54
CA LEU A 113 0.36 -7.10 -12.65
C LEU A 113 -0.67 -8.15 -13.05
N VAL A 114 -1.92 -7.72 -13.23
CA VAL A 114 -3.03 -8.60 -13.62
C VAL A 114 -3.77 -8.03 -14.83
N PRO A 115 -4.31 -8.89 -15.72
CA PRO A 115 -5.13 -8.43 -16.82
C PRO A 115 -6.29 -7.59 -16.29
N ARG A 116 -6.56 -6.47 -16.96
CA ARG A 116 -7.71 -5.63 -16.64
C ARG A 116 -9.00 -6.40 -16.90
N GLY A 117 -9.90 -6.44 -15.93
CA GLY A 117 -11.22 -7.03 -16.12
C GLY A 117 -12.18 -6.11 -16.86
N HIS A 118 -13.40 -6.61 -17.06
CA HIS A 118 -14.46 -5.88 -17.77
C HIS A 118 -15.41 -5.15 -16.81
N GLU A 119 -15.54 -5.63 -15.58
CA GLU A 119 -16.44 -5.07 -14.57
C GLU A 119 -15.71 -4.05 -13.70
N LYS A 120 -16.47 -3.10 -13.11
CA LYS A 120 -15.88 -2.07 -12.24
C LYS A 120 -15.15 -2.65 -11.04
N SER A 121 -15.61 -3.78 -10.50
CA SER A 121 -14.98 -4.51 -9.38
C SER A 121 -13.59 -5.03 -9.72
N ASP A 122 -13.33 -5.36 -10.98
CA ASP A 122 -12.03 -5.85 -11.44
C ASP A 122 -11.01 -4.72 -11.66
N LEU A 123 -11.46 -3.48 -11.62
CA LEU A 123 -10.60 -2.30 -11.76
C LEU A 123 -10.03 -1.86 -10.43
N PHE A 124 -10.56 -2.34 -9.30
CA PHE A 124 -9.95 -2.08 -8.00
C PHE A 124 -8.70 -2.93 -7.82
N PRO A 125 -7.59 -2.34 -7.34
CA PRO A 125 -6.43 -3.12 -6.95
C PRO A 125 -6.81 -4.00 -5.75
N LYS A 126 -6.26 -5.22 -5.70
CA LYS A 126 -6.60 -6.22 -4.66
C LYS A 126 -5.39 -6.51 -3.80
N ALA A 127 -5.53 -6.39 -2.49
CA ALA A 127 -4.46 -6.68 -1.55
C ALA A 127 -4.55 -8.11 -0.99
N HIS A 128 -3.39 -8.73 -0.80
CA HIS A 128 -3.22 -9.99 -0.07
C HIS A 128 -2.22 -9.75 1.07
N THR A 129 -2.74 -9.27 2.20
CA THR A 129 -1.94 -8.79 3.35
C THR A 129 -1.06 -9.87 3.98
N CYS A 130 -1.44 -11.14 3.90
CA CYS A 130 -0.60 -12.26 4.35
C CYS A 130 0.72 -12.38 3.58
N PHE A 131 0.82 -11.77 2.40
CA PHE A 131 1.98 -11.86 1.52
C PHE A 131 2.51 -10.49 1.08
N ASN A 132 2.00 -9.39 1.64
CA ASN A 132 2.33 -8.02 1.23
C ASN A 132 2.20 -7.81 -0.29
N ARG A 133 1.18 -8.42 -0.91
CA ARG A 133 1.00 -8.40 -2.37
C ARG A 133 -0.16 -7.50 -2.78
N LEU A 134 0.10 -6.62 -3.74
CA LEU A 134 -0.89 -5.83 -4.46
C LEU A 134 -1.07 -6.38 -5.88
N ASP A 135 -2.25 -6.87 -6.19
CA ASP A 135 -2.63 -7.18 -7.56
C ASP A 135 -3.07 -5.87 -8.25
N LEU A 136 -2.28 -5.44 -9.24
CA LEU A 136 -2.44 -4.17 -9.94
C LEU A 136 -2.98 -4.40 -11.37
N PRO A 137 -4.21 -3.96 -11.68
CA PRO A 137 -4.77 -4.07 -13.02
C PRO A 137 -3.97 -3.31 -14.07
N MET A 138 -3.94 -3.83 -15.30
CA MET A 138 -3.39 -3.13 -16.47
C MET A 138 -4.31 -1.96 -16.91
N TYR A 139 -4.27 -0.85 -16.17
CA TYR A 139 -5.03 0.36 -16.47
C TYR A 139 -4.67 0.94 -17.84
N HIS A 140 -5.62 1.65 -18.46
CA HIS A 140 -5.39 2.24 -19.79
C HIS A 140 -4.60 3.55 -19.73
N ASN A 141 -4.65 4.24 -18.59
CA ASN A 141 -3.98 5.52 -18.39
C ASN A 141 -3.76 5.77 -16.89
N MET A 142 -2.88 6.73 -16.60
CA MET A 142 -2.51 7.12 -15.24
C MET A 142 -3.70 7.66 -14.42
N VAL A 143 -4.65 8.37 -15.05
CA VAL A 143 -5.82 8.93 -14.35
C VAL A 143 -6.74 7.83 -13.83
N GLU A 144 -6.93 6.75 -14.61
CA GLU A 144 -7.67 5.57 -14.18
C GLU A 144 -6.98 4.93 -12.97
N LEU A 145 -5.66 4.72 -13.05
CA LEU A 145 -4.87 4.16 -11.94
C LEU A 145 -5.00 5.03 -10.68
N GLU A 146 -4.76 6.34 -10.79
CA GLU A 146 -4.85 7.30 -9.69
C GLU A 146 -6.22 7.26 -9.03
N THR A 147 -7.29 7.25 -9.83
CA THR A 147 -8.66 7.18 -9.33
C THR A 147 -8.86 5.95 -8.43
N TYR A 148 -8.55 4.75 -8.94
CA TYR A 148 -8.77 3.51 -8.19
C TYR A 148 -7.81 3.35 -7.01
N LEU A 149 -6.55 3.80 -7.14
CA LEU A 149 -5.56 3.73 -6.07
C LEU A 149 -5.91 4.69 -4.92
N THR A 150 -6.38 5.89 -5.23
CA THR A 150 -6.84 6.87 -4.23
C THR A 150 -8.09 6.35 -3.53
N MET A 151 -9.04 5.76 -4.27
CA MET A 151 -10.23 5.16 -3.67
C MET A 151 -9.88 4.08 -2.64
N VAL A 152 -8.97 3.14 -2.94
CA VAL A 152 -8.59 2.11 -1.94
C VAL A 152 -7.81 2.69 -0.77
N SER A 153 -7.06 3.78 -0.97
CA SER A 153 -6.34 4.47 0.11
C SER A 153 -7.29 5.24 1.04
N GLN A 154 -8.50 5.56 0.56
CA GLN A 154 -9.53 6.26 1.33
C GLN A 154 -10.62 5.34 1.88
N MET A 155 -10.71 4.10 1.38
CA MET A 155 -11.55 3.08 1.99
C MET A 155 -11.07 2.89 3.44
N GLU A 156 -11.93 3.24 4.40
CA GLU A 156 -11.71 2.85 5.78
C GLU A 156 -11.50 1.34 5.78
N VAL A 157 -10.32 0.90 6.22
CA VAL A 157 -10.07 -0.51 6.54
C VAL A 157 -10.98 -0.82 7.73
N PHE A 158 -12.26 -1.07 7.47
CA PHE A 158 -13.14 -1.72 8.42
C PHE A 158 -12.46 -3.05 8.72
N GLY A 159 -11.84 -3.10 9.89
CA GLY A 159 -11.04 -4.24 10.32
C GLY A 159 -11.87 -5.51 10.21
N PHE A 160 -11.21 -6.58 9.75
CA PHE A 160 -11.63 -7.98 9.89
C PHE A 160 -13.12 -8.28 9.64
N GLY A 161 -13.40 -8.82 8.45
CA GLY A 161 -14.59 -9.63 8.22
C GLY A 161 -15.49 -9.12 7.12
N LEU A 162 -15.20 -9.54 5.89
CA LEU A 162 -16.25 -9.84 4.92
C LEU A 162 -16.05 -11.30 4.51
N GLU A 163 -16.52 -12.18 5.40
CA GLU A 163 -17.22 -13.41 5.01
C GLU A 163 -18.71 -13.10 4.91
#